data_AF-A0A432MK61-F1
#
_entry.id   AF-A0A432MK61-F1
#
_cell.length_a   1.000
_cell.length_b   1.000
_cell.length_c   1.000
_cell.angle_alpha   90.00
_cell.angle_beta   90.00
_cell.angle_gamma   90.00
#
_symmetry.space_group_name_H-M   'P 1'
#
loop_
_entity.id
_entity.type
_entity.pdbx_description
1 polymer ?
#
loop_
_entity_poly.entity_id
_entity_poly.type
_entity_poly.pdbx_seq_one_letter_code
_entity_poly.pdbx_strand_id
1 'polypeptide(L)'
;MNHHRRLLATLFASGIMLMVAVPASEADEEFAFFHEEVMGTALELRVRAEGIEAARWAEGRVLAEIDRLSAILSGYDPTSALSRWLSGELSPSDVPRELVEVLSAADRWREATGGAFDPRAAAFGGLWSEAARSGRTPTLAELEAAREAARRPAWRLDPVAGSAERLGGGPISLDGIAKGYIVDRACASALDPGLGVRGILLNVGGDLRAVGEGFGTVGLASPKGDTEASEPFAFVEVKDRSVASSGGAHRGWEIGGRWYSHIIDPRSGRPAGHVASATVVAPSGIDADALATALNVLPIAEGIRLVDATPDVECLIVADDGQVHRSAGWRRFERPPPPGLALADPREGAAGSPDEDGGESGEARHWADAYELVVRFEINRPEVEQRRYRRPYVVVYIEDESGHVVRHLLMWVSMSGSGPDNWLPDLLRWYRSDAGRTRIERRNKAYAIGRSTRPPGTYAIGWDGKDDQGEPLPAGKYTIFIEAAREHGTHQVIRAPVTIGDEPFSEEFEGNVEIKSAAVEYRRTSDD
;
A
#
# COMPACT_ATOMS: atom_id res chain seq x y z
N MET A 1 33.87 -33.38 90.37
CA MET A 1 34.71 -32.63 89.41
C MET A 1 34.08 -32.74 88.03
N ASN A 2 33.53 -31.62 87.55
CA ASN A 2 33.47 -31.09 86.17
C ASN A 2 33.50 -32.10 84.99
N HIS A 3 32.44 -32.21 84.19
CA HIS A 3 32.08 -31.36 83.02
C HIS A 3 32.33 -32.13 81.70
N HIS A 4 31.29 -32.41 80.91
CA HIS A 4 31.01 -31.70 79.65
C HIS A 4 30.08 -32.50 78.71
N ARG A 5 28.96 -31.85 78.36
CA ARG A 5 28.13 -32.08 77.17
C ARG A 5 28.90 -31.72 75.89
N ARG A 6 28.74 -32.48 74.80
CA ARG A 6 28.90 -32.03 73.38
C ARG A 6 27.93 -32.85 72.52
N LEU A 7 26.71 -32.36 72.23
CA LEU A 7 26.29 -31.54 71.08
C LEU A 7 26.57 -32.19 69.70
N LEU A 8 25.51 -32.73 69.10
CA LEU A 8 25.37 -33.06 67.68
C LEU A 8 25.48 -31.76 66.86
N ALA A 9 26.35 -31.75 65.85
CA ALA A 9 26.38 -30.74 64.81
C ALA A 9 25.88 -31.36 63.50
N THR A 10 24.65 -31.02 63.13
CA THR A 10 24.05 -31.34 61.83
C THR A 10 24.63 -30.40 60.78
N LEU A 11 25.40 -30.94 59.84
CA LEU A 11 25.92 -30.21 58.68
C LEU A 11 24.77 -29.93 57.70
N PHE A 12 24.36 -28.67 57.59
CA PHE A 12 23.54 -28.18 56.48
C PHE A 12 24.47 -27.92 55.28
N ALA A 13 24.33 -28.73 54.24
CA ALA A 13 24.96 -28.48 52.94
C ALA A 13 24.12 -27.46 52.17
N SER A 14 24.55 -26.20 52.17
CA SER A 14 23.98 -25.16 51.30
C SER A 14 24.53 -25.36 49.88
N GLY A 15 23.76 -26.02 49.03
CA GLY A 15 24.02 -26.08 47.59
C GLY A 15 23.77 -24.72 46.95
N ILE A 16 24.83 -24.05 46.51
CA ILE A 16 24.73 -22.90 45.61
C ILE A 16 24.38 -23.46 44.22
N MET A 17 23.11 -23.38 43.86
CA MET A 17 22.62 -23.64 42.51
C MET A 17 23.03 -22.44 41.65
N LEU A 18 24.13 -22.59 40.92
CA LEU A 18 24.55 -21.64 39.90
C LEU A 18 23.52 -21.71 38.76
N MET A 19 22.51 -20.83 38.79
CA MET A 19 21.64 -20.60 37.63
C MET A 19 22.50 -19.97 36.54
N VAL A 20 22.98 -20.79 35.61
CA VAL A 20 23.40 -20.29 34.30
C VAL A 20 22.12 -19.79 33.65
N ALA A 21 21.94 -18.47 33.62
CA ALA A 21 20.97 -17.83 32.77
C ALA A 21 21.37 -18.19 31.33
N VAL A 22 20.72 -19.21 30.77
CA VAL A 22 20.66 -19.38 29.32
C VAL A 22 19.99 -18.09 28.84
N PRO A 23 20.66 -17.24 28.04
CA PRO A 23 19.95 -16.11 27.45
C PRO A 23 18.76 -16.73 26.72
N ALA A 24 17.55 -16.29 27.05
CA ALA A 24 16.41 -16.58 26.22
C ALA A 24 16.85 -16.17 24.81
N SER A 25 16.87 -17.10 23.87
CA SER A 25 16.93 -16.77 22.46
C SER A 25 15.88 -15.68 22.26
N GLU A 26 16.30 -14.44 21.95
CA GLU A 26 15.37 -13.44 21.47
C GLU A 26 14.68 -14.08 20.28
N ALA A 27 13.38 -14.33 20.41
CA ALA A 27 12.64 -14.98 19.35
C ALA A 27 12.63 -14.02 18.15
N ASP A 28 12.80 -14.55 16.93
CA ASP A 28 12.60 -13.77 15.71
C ASP A 28 11.17 -13.19 15.73
N GLU A 29 11.06 -11.88 15.88
CA GLU A 29 9.80 -11.14 15.91
C GLU A 29 9.63 -10.36 14.59
N GLU A 30 8.37 -10.15 14.19
CA GLU A 30 8.02 -9.28 13.07
C GLU A 30 7.54 -7.93 13.61
N PHE A 31 8.17 -6.86 13.13
CA PHE A 31 7.86 -5.48 13.46
C PHE A 31 7.32 -4.78 12.23
N ALA A 32 6.35 -3.90 12.40
CA ALA A 32 5.80 -3.10 11.31
C ALA A 32 5.90 -1.60 11.63
N PHE A 33 6.29 -0.81 10.64
CA PHE A 33 6.44 0.63 10.68
C PHE A 33 5.68 1.23 9.51
N PHE A 34 5.04 2.36 9.72
CA PHE A 34 4.31 3.04 8.65
C PHE A 34 4.59 4.53 8.69
N HIS A 35 4.83 5.09 7.51
CA HIS A 35 5.18 6.48 7.30
C HIS A 35 4.30 7.07 6.22
N GLU A 36 3.95 8.34 6.38
CA GLU A 36 3.17 9.10 5.42
C GLU A 36 4.05 10.13 4.73
N GLU A 37 3.64 10.57 3.53
CA GLU A 37 4.31 11.60 2.73
C GLU A 37 5.74 11.22 2.28
N VAL A 38 6.07 9.93 2.30
CA VAL A 38 7.34 9.42 1.77
C VAL A 38 7.20 9.25 0.26
N MET A 39 8.05 9.95 -0.51
CA MET A 39 7.96 10.01 -1.97
C MET A 39 6.54 10.37 -2.48
N GLY A 40 5.81 11.21 -1.73
CA GLY A 40 4.45 11.63 -2.07
C GLY A 40 3.38 10.55 -1.87
N THR A 41 3.66 9.49 -1.11
CA THR A 41 2.72 8.40 -0.82
C THR A 41 2.94 7.82 0.59
N ALA A 42 2.22 6.75 0.92
CA ALA A 42 2.39 6.00 2.16
C ALA A 42 3.45 4.91 1.99
N LEU A 43 4.23 4.70 3.04
CA LEU A 43 5.23 3.66 3.16
C LEU A 43 4.82 2.71 4.29
N GLU A 44 4.83 1.41 4.00
CA GLU A 44 4.70 0.33 4.97
C GLU A 44 6.00 -0.48 4.94
N LEU A 45 6.61 -0.66 6.11
CA LEU A 45 7.83 -1.42 6.30
C LEU A 45 7.58 -2.50 7.33
N ARG A 46 7.79 -3.76 6.96
CA ARG A 46 7.84 -4.89 7.88
C ARG A 46 9.27 -5.39 7.99
N VAL A 47 9.71 -5.67 9.20
CA VAL A 47 11.07 -6.11 9.52
C VAL A 47 11.00 -7.32 10.41
N ARG A 48 11.65 -8.42 10.00
CA ARG A 48 11.88 -9.58 10.85
C ARG A 48 13.24 -9.42 11.51
N ALA A 49 13.26 -9.34 12.83
CA ALA A 49 14.48 -9.07 13.56
C ALA A 49 14.55 -9.72 14.95
N GLU A 50 15.78 -9.85 15.44
CA GLU A 50 16.14 -10.25 16.81
C GLU A 50 15.93 -9.05 17.76
N GLY A 51 14.67 -8.57 17.84
CA GLY A 51 14.26 -7.49 18.74
C GLY A 51 14.03 -6.10 18.11
N ILE A 52 13.36 -5.23 18.87
CA ILE A 52 12.90 -3.90 18.40
C ILE A 52 14.05 -2.94 18.09
N GLU A 53 15.22 -3.08 18.71
CA GLU A 53 16.37 -2.21 18.46
C GLU A 53 16.94 -2.44 17.05
N ALA A 54 17.10 -3.71 16.66
CA ALA A 54 17.48 -4.10 15.30
C ALA A 54 16.44 -3.64 14.28
N ALA A 55 15.15 -3.80 14.58
CA ALA A 55 14.07 -3.35 13.72
C ALA A 55 14.04 -1.82 13.52
N ARG A 56 14.24 -1.04 14.59
CA ARG A 56 14.34 0.44 14.51
C ARG A 56 15.61 0.91 13.80
N TRP A 57 16.71 0.18 13.92
CA TRP A 57 17.89 0.44 13.13
C TRP A 57 17.56 0.26 11.63
N ALA A 58 16.89 -0.83 11.24
CA ALA A 58 16.47 -1.06 9.86
C ALA A 58 15.51 0.03 9.36
N GLU A 59 14.51 0.42 10.15
CA GLU A 59 13.60 1.55 9.85
C GLU A 59 14.39 2.83 9.53
N GLY A 60 15.31 3.22 10.42
CA GLY A 60 16.14 4.42 10.21
C GLY A 60 17.04 4.33 8.98
N ARG A 61 17.58 3.14 8.67
CA ARG A 61 18.40 2.91 7.47
C ARG A 61 17.58 2.99 6.18
N VAL A 62 16.38 2.40 6.16
CA VAL A 62 15.43 2.47 5.04
C VAL A 62 15.07 3.92 4.75
N LEU A 63 14.62 4.67 5.75
CA LEU A 63 14.20 6.06 5.57
C LEU A 63 15.36 6.95 5.11
N ALA A 64 16.54 6.81 5.71
CA ALA A 64 17.72 7.58 5.32
C ALA A 64 18.13 7.31 3.87
N GLU A 65 18.03 6.06 3.40
CA GLU A 65 18.34 5.71 2.01
C GLU A 65 17.29 6.23 1.04
N ILE A 66 16.01 6.21 1.41
CA ILE A 66 14.94 6.82 0.62
C ILE A 66 15.15 8.32 0.50
N ASP A 67 15.47 9.03 1.59
CA ASP A 67 15.74 10.47 1.57
C ASP A 67 16.94 10.80 0.69
N ARG A 68 18.03 10.03 0.83
CA ARG A 68 19.25 10.19 0.03
C ARG A 68 18.97 10.01 -1.46
N LEU A 69 18.24 8.97 -1.84
CA LEU A 69 17.92 8.70 -3.23
C LEU A 69 16.85 9.65 -3.78
N SER A 70 15.93 10.13 -2.94
CA SER A 70 14.95 11.17 -3.32
C SER A 70 15.67 12.48 -3.68
N ALA A 71 16.72 12.86 -2.93
CA ALA A 71 17.58 13.99 -3.25
C ALA A 71 18.38 13.80 -4.57
N ILE A 72 18.42 12.59 -5.13
CA ILE A 72 19.06 12.31 -6.43
C ILE A 72 18.01 12.22 -7.54
N LEU A 73 16.93 11.47 -7.34
CA LEU A 73 16.05 10.98 -8.40
C LEU A 73 14.71 11.72 -8.49
N SER A 74 14.35 12.57 -7.51
CA SER A 74 13.05 13.27 -7.53
C SER A 74 12.98 14.31 -8.65
N GLY A 75 11.98 14.21 -9.51
CA GLY A 75 11.66 15.25 -10.50
C GLY A 75 10.88 16.44 -9.93
N TYR A 76 10.43 16.36 -8.68
CA TYR A 76 9.61 17.39 -8.02
C TYR A 76 10.42 18.32 -7.13
N ASP A 77 11.57 17.87 -6.65
CA ASP A 77 12.48 18.68 -5.84
C ASP A 77 13.45 19.43 -6.77
N PRO A 78 13.39 20.78 -6.83
CA PRO A 78 14.27 21.56 -7.70
C PRO A 78 15.75 21.47 -7.29
N THR A 79 16.05 21.03 -6.07
CA THR A 79 17.42 20.86 -5.58
C THR A 79 18.00 19.49 -5.87
N SER A 80 17.19 18.55 -6.35
CA SER A 80 17.63 17.18 -6.63
C SER A 80 18.68 17.12 -7.75
N ALA A 81 19.48 16.05 -7.77
CA ALA A 81 20.44 15.85 -8.84
C ALA A 81 19.76 15.73 -10.22
N LEU A 82 18.62 15.03 -10.31
CA LEU A 82 17.83 14.94 -11.54
C LEU A 82 17.40 16.32 -12.02
N SER A 83 16.78 17.15 -11.17
CA SER A 83 16.30 18.47 -11.55
C SER A 83 17.44 19.38 -12.03
N ARG A 84 18.57 19.39 -11.30
CA ARG A 84 19.76 20.16 -11.68
C ARG A 84 20.43 19.64 -12.95
N TRP A 85 20.39 18.33 -13.20
CA TRP A 85 20.85 17.76 -14.46
C TRP A 85 19.92 18.12 -15.63
N LEU A 86 18.60 18.12 -15.42
CA LEU A 86 17.62 18.53 -16.42
C LEU A 86 17.74 20.02 -16.78
N SER A 87 18.07 20.88 -15.82
CA SER A 87 18.32 22.32 -16.06
C SER A 87 19.69 22.62 -16.66
N GLY A 88 20.59 21.63 -16.74
CA GLY A 88 21.96 21.78 -17.25
C GLY A 88 22.94 22.40 -16.24
N GLU A 89 22.58 22.44 -14.96
CA GLU A 89 23.44 22.94 -13.88
C GLU A 89 24.50 21.95 -13.43
N LEU A 90 24.32 20.65 -13.70
CA LEU A 90 25.31 19.62 -13.38
C LEU A 90 26.18 19.28 -14.59
N SER A 91 27.50 19.29 -14.38
CA SER A 91 28.45 18.77 -15.36
C SER A 91 28.25 17.26 -15.53
N PRO A 92 28.52 16.68 -16.72
CA PRO A 92 28.33 15.25 -16.95
C PRO A 92 29.04 14.32 -15.94
N SER A 93 30.24 14.71 -15.48
CA SER A 93 31.04 13.98 -14.50
C SER A 93 30.55 14.08 -13.05
N ASP A 94 29.70 15.07 -12.75
CA ASP A 94 29.20 15.33 -11.40
C ASP A 94 27.84 14.63 -11.16
N VAL A 95 27.32 13.93 -12.17
CA VAL A 95 26.06 13.19 -12.08
C VAL A 95 26.23 11.99 -11.15
N PRO A 96 25.39 11.84 -10.10
CA PRO A 96 25.48 10.70 -9.21
C PRO A 96 25.31 9.38 -9.96
N ARG A 97 26.08 8.36 -9.54
CA ARG A 97 26.08 7.04 -10.15
C ARG A 97 24.68 6.44 -10.23
N GLU A 98 23.86 6.63 -9.21
CA GLU A 98 22.49 6.12 -9.14
C GLU A 98 21.60 6.71 -10.24
N LEU A 99 21.78 8.00 -10.58
CA LEU A 99 21.07 8.59 -11.71
C LEU A 99 21.54 7.98 -13.04
N VAL A 100 22.85 7.73 -13.21
CA VAL A 100 23.39 7.03 -14.40
C VAL A 100 22.82 5.61 -14.51
N GLU A 101 22.70 4.88 -13.40
CA GLU A 101 22.12 3.53 -13.36
C GLU A 101 20.65 3.52 -13.79
N VAL A 102 19.84 4.46 -13.29
CA VAL A 102 18.43 4.59 -13.66
C VAL A 102 18.26 5.03 -15.12
N LEU A 103 19.06 5.99 -15.61
CA LEU A 103 19.04 6.39 -17.02
C LEU A 103 19.44 5.24 -17.95
N SER A 104 20.45 4.46 -17.56
CA SER A 104 20.86 3.27 -18.31
C SER A 104 19.74 2.23 -18.35
N ALA A 105 19.04 2.02 -17.22
CA ALA A 105 17.88 1.13 -17.19
C ALA A 105 16.74 1.62 -18.08
N ALA A 106 16.49 2.93 -18.09
CA ALA A 106 15.49 3.52 -18.96
C ALA A 106 15.81 3.32 -20.46
N ASP A 107 17.07 3.46 -20.88
CA ASP A 107 17.47 3.17 -22.26
C ASP A 107 17.22 1.70 -22.61
N ARG A 108 17.62 0.77 -21.73
CA ARG A 108 17.40 -0.67 -21.94
C ARG A 108 15.92 -1.00 -22.10
N TRP A 109 15.07 -0.51 -21.19
CA TRP A 109 13.64 -0.81 -21.22
C TRP A 109 12.92 -0.13 -22.38
N ARG A 110 13.38 1.06 -22.79
CA ARG A 110 12.89 1.67 -24.01
C ARG A 110 13.18 0.82 -25.24
N GLU A 111 14.41 0.31 -25.38
CA GLU A 111 14.77 -0.56 -26.50
C GLU A 111 13.99 -1.87 -26.46
N ALA A 112 13.94 -2.54 -25.31
CA ALA A 112 13.26 -3.82 -25.13
C ALA A 112 11.75 -3.74 -25.39
N THR A 113 11.12 -2.60 -25.08
CA THR A 113 9.66 -2.39 -25.26
C THR A 113 9.31 -1.74 -26.60
N GLY A 114 10.28 -1.48 -27.48
CA GLY A 114 10.05 -0.75 -28.73
C GLY A 114 9.53 0.68 -28.50
N GLY A 115 9.89 1.30 -27.38
CA GLY A 115 9.47 2.64 -26.99
C GLY A 115 8.09 2.74 -26.33
N ALA A 116 7.49 1.62 -25.90
CA ALA A 116 6.27 1.65 -25.10
C ALA A 116 6.53 2.18 -23.68
N PHE A 117 7.72 1.90 -23.13
CA PHE A 117 8.27 2.63 -21.98
C PHE A 117 9.29 3.66 -22.48
N ASP A 118 9.10 4.94 -22.17
CA ASP A 118 10.08 5.99 -22.48
C ASP A 118 9.90 7.16 -21.50
N PRO A 119 10.91 7.51 -20.68
CA PRO A 119 10.85 8.68 -19.77
C PRO A 119 10.50 10.01 -20.44
N ARG A 120 10.71 10.12 -21.76
CA ARG A 120 10.35 11.32 -22.54
C ARG A 120 8.86 11.44 -22.82
N ALA A 121 8.04 10.45 -22.41
CA ALA A 121 6.59 10.57 -22.39
C ALA A 121 6.09 11.81 -21.64
N ALA A 122 6.90 12.32 -20.69
CA ALA A 122 6.66 13.58 -19.99
C ALA A 122 6.40 14.78 -20.94
N ALA A 123 6.88 14.73 -22.19
CA ALA A 123 6.62 15.74 -23.21
C ALA A 123 5.13 15.91 -23.54
N PHE A 124 4.33 14.85 -23.36
CA PHE A 124 2.90 14.87 -23.63
C PHE A 124 2.08 15.30 -22.41
N GLY A 125 2.58 15.13 -21.18
CA GLY A 125 1.83 15.42 -19.96
C GLY A 125 1.35 16.87 -19.87
N GLY A 126 2.16 17.82 -20.35
CA GLY A 126 1.78 19.24 -20.45
C GLY A 126 0.62 19.48 -21.43
N LEU A 127 0.60 18.78 -22.56
CA LEU A 127 -0.48 18.87 -23.56
C LEU A 127 -1.79 18.33 -23.00
N TRP A 128 -1.77 17.19 -22.29
CA TRP A 128 -2.97 16.60 -21.71
C TRP A 128 -3.48 17.38 -20.49
N SER A 129 -2.58 17.98 -19.72
CA SER A 129 -2.95 18.91 -18.65
C SER A 129 -3.60 20.20 -19.19
N GLU A 130 -3.13 20.72 -20.32
CA GLU A 130 -3.79 21.83 -21.04
C GLU A 130 -5.15 21.41 -21.59
N ALA A 131 -5.24 20.18 -22.12
CA ALA A 131 -6.50 19.65 -22.62
C ALA A 131 -7.57 19.56 -21.53
N ALA A 132 -7.20 19.16 -20.31
CA ALA A 132 -8.09 19.16 -19.15
C ALA A 132 -8.60 20.57 -18.82
N ARG A 133 -7.70 21.56 -18.85
CA ARG A 133 -8.04 22.96 -18.54
C ARG A 133 -8.91 23.62 -19.61
N SER A 134 -8.68 23.28 -20.87
CA SER A 134 -9.38 23.89 -22.02
C SER A 134 -10.61 23.09 -22.49
N GLY A 135 -10.80 21.86 -22.00
CA GLY A 135 -11.84 20.94 -22.47
C GLY A 135 -11.61 20.40 -23.89
N ARG A 136 -10.43 20.62 -24.48
CA ARG A 136 -10.10 20.26 -25.86
C ARG A 136 -8.91 19.31 -25.88
N THR A 137 -9.08 18.13 -26.46
CA THR A 137 -7.98 17.18 -26.63
C THR A 137 -6.88 17.72 -27.56
N PRO A 138 -5.62 17.28 -27.39
CA PRO A 138 -4.53 17.71 -28.26
C PRO A 138 -4.80 17.31 -29.71
N THR A 139 -4.56 18.24 -30.64
CA THR A 139 -4.60 18.00 -32.07
C THR A 139 -3.48 17.06 -32.50
N LEU A 140 -3.65 16.40 -33.65
CA LEU A 140 -2.59 15.58 -34.24
C LEU A 140 -1.30 16.38 -34.44
N ALA A 141 -1.38 17.65 -34.85
CA ALA A 141 -0.20 18.49 -35.03
C ALA A 141 0.54 18.78 -33.71
N GLU A 142 -0.17 19.04 -32.61
CA GLU A 142 0.41 19.22 -31.28
C GLU A 142 1.11 17.93 -30.79
N LEU A 143 0.47 16.77 -30.99
CA LEU A 143 1.05 15.46 -30.64
C LEU A 143 2.28 15.12 -31.49
N GLU A 144 2.24 15.39 -32.80
CA GLU A 144 3.36 15.15 -33.71
C GLU A 144 4.58 16.01 -33.36
N ALA A 145 4.37 17.28 -33.03
CA ALA A 145 5.45 18.17 -32.60
C ALA A 145 6.13 17.68 -31.31
N ALA A 146 5.34 17.27 -30.30
CA ALA A 146 5.88 16.71 -29.07
C ALA A 146 6.60 15.37 -29.31
N ARG A 147 6.06 14.52 -30.19
CA ARG A 147 6.69 13.24 -30.54
C ARG A 147 8.03 13.42 -31.24
N GLU A 148 8.12 14.35 -32.18
CA GLU A 148 9.38 14.63 -32.87
C GLU A 148 10.46 15.15 -31.90
N ALA A 149 10.07 15.94 -30.90
CA ALA A 149 10.96 16.34 -29.82
C ALA A 149 11.40 15.14 -28.95
N ALA A 150 10.45 14.27 -28.56
CA ALA A 150 10.72 13.09 -27.74
C ALA A 150 11.56 12.02 -28.44
N ARG A 151 11.55 11.93 -29.78
CA ARG A 151 12.37 10.99 -30.54
C ARG A 151 13.87 11.30 -30.49
N ARG A 152 14.24 12.55 -30.24
CA ARG A 152 15.65 12.95 -30.19
C ARG A 152 16.34 12.30 -28.98
N PRO A 153 17.61 11.86 -29.11
CA PRO A 153 18.38 11.42 -27.97
C PRO A 153 18.37 12.49 -26.88
N ALA A 154 17.97 12.11 -25.66
CA ALA A 154 17.86 13.05 -24.56
C ALA A 154 19.12 13.10 -23.69
N TRP A 155 19.90 12.03 -23.69
CA TRP A 155 21.16 11.96 -22.96
C TRP A 155 22.18 11.05 -23.66
N ARG A 156 23.44 11.15 -23.24
CA ARG A 156 24.53 10.24 -23.58
C ARG A 156 25.16 9.75 -22.29
N LEU A 157 25.25 8.44 -22.12
CA LEU A 157 25.90 7.82 -20.97
C LEU A 157 27.30 7.37 -21.36
N ASP A 158 28.27 7.60 -20.48
CA ASP A 158 29.56 6.92 -20.50
C ASP A 158 29.64 5.97 -19.31
N PRO A 159 29.42 4.67 -19.51
CA PRO A 159 29.43 3.68 -18.42
C PRO A 159 30.83 3.45 -17.85
N VAL A 160 31.91 3.78 -18.58
CA VAL A 160 33.29 3.62 -18.10
C VAL A 160 33.66 4.80 -17.21
N ALA A 161 33.33 6.02 -17.64
CA ALA A 161 33.56 7.23 -16.86
C ALA A 161 32.50 7.46 -15.76
N GLY A 162 31.37 6.74 -15.81
CA GLY A 162 30.25 6.93 -14.89
C GLY A 162 29.58 8.29 -15.06
N SER A 163 29.47 8.79 -16.29
CA SER A 163 29.01 10.15 -16.58
C SER A 163 27.73 10.15 -17.42
N ALA A 164 26.92 11.22 -17.29
CA ALA A 164 25.72 11.41 -18.10
C ALA A 164 25.61 12.84 -18.64
N GLU A 165 25.70 12.98 -19.95
CA GLU A 165 25.54 14.26 -20.66
C GLU A 165 24.10 14.46 -21.10
N ARG A 166 23.54 15.64 -20.80
CA ARG A 166 22.23 16.08 -21.27
C ARG A 166 22.32 16.56 -22.73
N LEU A 167 21.55 15.97 -23.65
CA LEU A 167 21.61 16.31 -25.09
C LEU A 167 20.45 17.19 -25.60
N GLY A 168 19.52 17.61 -24.73
CA GLY A 168 18.41 18.48 -25.11
C GLY A 168 17.62 19.03 -23.92
N GLY A 169 16.69 19.96 -24.18
CA GLY A 169 15.87 20.62 -23.15
C GLY A 169 14.46 20.06 -22.99
N GLY A 170 14.15 18.92 -23.61
CA GLY A 170 12.82 18.30 -23.49
C GLY A 170 12.55 17.79 -22.07
N PRO A 171 11.29 17.71 -21.63
CA PRO A 171 10.96 17.17 -20.32
C PRO A 171 11.23 15.66 -20.25
N ILE A 172 11.59 15.20 -19.06
CA ILE A 172 11.77 13.79 -18.70
C ILE A 172 11.13 13.56 -17.34
N SER A 173 10.47 12.43 -17.17
CA SER A 173 10.08 11.92 -15.87
C SER A 173 10.64 10.51 -15.69
N LEU A 174 11.23 10.25 -14.53
CA LEU A 174 11.68 8.93 -14.11
C LEU A 174 10.67 8.24 -13.18
N ASP A 175 9.45 8.76 -13.07
CA ASP A 175 8.48 8.29 -12.07
C ASP A 175 8.04 6.84 -12.29
N GLY A 176 8.10 6.33 -13.52
CA GLY A 176 7.77 4.93 -13.86
C GLY A 176 8.94 3.94 -13.79
N ILE A 177 10.06 4.31 -13.16
CA ILE A 177 11.23 3.42 -12.99
C ILE A 177 12.03 3.71 -11.70
N ALA A 178 12.01 4.96 -11.22
CA ALA A 178 12.81 5.39 -10.09
C ALA A 178 12.30 4.82 -8.77
N LYS A 179 10.98 4.63 -8.59
CA LYS A 179 10.44 4.19 -7.30
C LYS A 179 10.87 2.77 -7.00
N GLY A 180 10.76 1.87 -7.98
CA GLY A 180 11.28 0.51 -7.87
C GLY A 180 12.77 0.46 -7.52
N TYR A 181 13.60 1.34 -8.09
CA TYR A 181 15.02 1.45 -7.74
C TYR A 181 15.23 1.86 -6.27
N ILE A 182 14.50 2.87 -5.80
CA ILE A 182 14.62 3.40 -4.44
C ILE A 182 14.22 2.33 -3.42
N VAL A 183 13.09 1.66 -3.64
CA VAL A 183 12.58 0.61 -2.76
C VAL A 183 13.57 -0.56 -2.66
N ASP A 184 14.14 -1.01 -3.78
CA ASP A 184 15.16 -2.05 -3.80
C ASP A 184 16.41 -1.66 -2.99
N ARG A 185 16.94 -0.46 -3.24
CA ARG A 185 18.14 0.04 -2.57
C ARG A 185 17.92 0.25 -1.08
N ALA A 186 16.74 0.73 -0.68
CA ALA A 186 16.38 0.92 0.72
C ALA A 186 16.33 -0.42 1.48
N CYS A 187 15.72 -1.46 0.89
CA CYS A 187 15.74 -2.81 1.47
C CYS A 187 17.17 -3.35 1.58
N ALA A 188 17.97 -3.21 0.52
CA ALA A 188 19.34 -3.70 0.50
C ALA A 188 20.26 -2.98 1.51
N SER A 189 19.98 -1.71 1.84
CA SER A 189 20.79 -0.93 2.79
C SER A 189 20.54 -1.26 4.26
N ALA A 190 19.44 -1.97 4.54
CA ALA A 190 18.93 -2.25 5.88
C ALA A 190 18.88 -3.75 6.24
N LEU A 191 19.02 -4.65 5.27
CA LEU A 191 19.11 -6.09 5.55
C LEU A 191 20.52 -6.45 6.05
N ASP A 192 20.66 -6.61 7.37
CA ASP A 192 21.92 -6.98 8.02
C ASP A 192 21.70 -8.04 9.11
N PRO A 193 21.88 -9.34 8.78
CA PRO A 193 21.77 -10.42 9.76
C PRO A 193 22.78 -10.32 10.91
N GLY A 194 23.92 -9.62 10.72
CA GLY A 194 24.90 -9.40 11.78
C GLY A 194 24.43 -8.41 12.85
N LEU A 195 23.44 -7.58 12.53
CA LEU A 195 22.72 -6.69 13.45
C LEU A 195 21.36 -7.26 13.87
N GLY A 196 21.10 -8.53 13.58
CA GLY A 196 19.84 -9.19 13.92
C GLY A 196 18.69 -8.88 12.96
N VAL A 197 18.91 -8.25 11.80
CA VAL A 197 17.87 -7.99 10.79
C VAL A 197 17.85 -9.13 9.77
N ARG A 198 16.81 -9.96 9.81
CA ARG A 198 16.73 -11.22 9.05
C ARG A 198 15.88 -11.13 7.79
N GLY A 199 14.96 -10.16 7.75
CA GLY A 199 14.18 -9.90 6.56
C GLY A 199 13.54 -8.51 6.56
N ILE A 200 13.23 -8.02 5.37
CA ILE A 200 12.52 -6.75 5.14
C ILE A 200 11.47 -6.93 4.05
N LEU A 201 10.24 -6.46 4.29
CA LEU A 201 9.25 -6.13 3.26
C LEU A 201 8.97 -4.64 3.30
N LEU A 202 9.19 -3.95 2.19
CA LEU A 202 8.94 -2.53 2.04
C LEU A 202 7.91 -2.33 0.93
N ASN A 203 6.83 -1.62 1.21
CA ASN A 203 5.81 -1.20 0.25
C ASN A 203 5.73 0.32 0.24
N VAL A 204 5.91 0.95 -0.92
CA VAL A 204 5.75 2.40 -1.09
C VAL A 204 4.76 2.67 -2.21
N GLY A 205 3.53 3.02 -1.82
CA GLY A 205 2.45 3.35 -2.76
C GLY A 205 2.15 2.24 -3.78
N GLY A 206 2.26 0.97 -3.39
CA GLY A 206 1.97 -0.19 -4.22
C GLY A 206 3.21 -0.86 -4.85
N ASP A 207 4.38 -0.22 -4.80
CA ASP A 207 5.63 -0.85 -5.23
C ASP A 207 6.33 -1.47 -4.03
N LEU A 208 6.55 -2.77 -4.11
CA LEU A 208 6.93 -3.61 -3.00
C LEU A 208 8.25 -4.31 -3.27
N ARG A 209 9.08 -4.47 -2.25
CA ARG A 209 10.26 -5.34 -2.23
C ARG A 209 10.27 -6.20 -0.98
N ALA A 210 10.43 -7.50 -1.14
CA ALA A 210 10.74 -8.41 -0.04
C ALA A 210 12.17 -8.96 -0.20
N VAL A 211 12.96 -8.96 0.88
CA VAL A 211 14.31 -9.53 0.95
C VAL A 211 14.51 -10.30 2.25
N GLY A 212 15.25 -11.40 2.20
CA GLY A 212 15.59 -12.20 3.37
C GLY A 212 14.44 -13.12 3.83
N GLU A 213 14.34 -13.33 5.14
CA GLU A 213 13.39 -14.25 5.74
C GLU A 213 12.04 -13.59 6.05
N GLY A 214 10.93 -14.22 5.64
CA GLY A 214 9.57 -13.85 6.08
C GLY A 214 8.72 -13.09 5.07
N PHE A 215 7.61 -12.52 5.59
CA PHE A 215 6.56 -11.67 4.97
C PHE A 215 5.50 -12.28 4.07
N GLY A 216 5.72 -13.49 3.54
CA GLY A 216 4.66 -14.32 2.98
C GLY A 216 3.90 -13.69 1.80
N THR A 217 2.60 -13.98 1.75
CA THR A 217 1.71 -13.69 0.63
C THR A 217 1.19 -12.24 0.67
N VAL A 218 1.32 -11.52 -0.45
CA VAL A 218 0.82 -10.15 -0.66
C VAL A 218 -0.45 -10.18 -1.52
N GLY A 219 -1.47 -9.42 -1.12
CA GLY A 219 -2.69 -9.24 -1.92
C GLY A 219 -2.52 -8.20 -3.02
N LEU A 220 -3.06 -8.48 -4.20
CA LEU A 220 -3.15 -7.54 -5.32
C LEU A 220 -4.51 -6.84 -5.27
N ALA A 221 -4.50 -5.51 -5.15
CA ALA A 221 -5.71 -4.70 -5.07
C ALA A 221 -6.53 -4.78 -6.37
N SER A 222 -7.87 -4.87 -6.25
CA SER A 222 -8.75 -4.83 -7.42
C SER A 222 -8.67 -3.45 -8.11
N PRO A 223 -8.41 -3.39 -9.43
CA PRO A 223 -8.29 -2.12 -10.15
C PRO A 223 -9.62 -1.37 -10.31
N LYS A 224 -10.76 -2.05 -10.10
CA LYS A 224 -12.11 -1.46 -10.03
C LYS A 224 -12.63 -1.33 -8.59
N GLY A 225 -11.77 -1.56 -7.60
CA GLY A 225 -12.13 -1.39 -6.20
C GLY A 225 -12.33 0.09 -5.86
N ASP A 226 -13.55 0.46 -5.49
CA ASP A 226 -13.92 1.84 -5.15
C ASP A 226 -13.50 2.25 -3.73
N THR A 227 -12.92 1.32 -2.95
CA THR A 227 -12.56 1.56 -1.54
C THR A 227 -11.20 0.96 -1.19
N GLU A 228 -10.54 1.52 -0.19
CA GLU A 228 -9.30 0.96 0.37
C GLU A 228 -9.48 -0.40 1.09
N ALA A 229 -10.73 -0.80 1.32
CA ALA A 229 -11.13 -2.07 1.91
C ALA A 229 -11.52 -3.12 0.87
N SER A 230 -11.51 -2.77 -0.44
CA SER A 230 -11.81 -3.72 -1.50
C SER A 230 -10.90 -4.94 -1.37
N GLU A 231 -11.52 -6.12 -1.40
CA GLU A 231 -10.80 -7.37 -1.28
C GLU A 231 -9.75 -7.48 -2.40
N PRO A 232 -8.55 -8.01 -2.09
CA PRO A 232 -7.60 -8.36 -3.13
C PRO A 232 -8.23 -9.34 -4.12
N PHE A 233 -8.03 -9.14 -5.41
CA PHE A 233 -8.54 -10.08 -6.43
C PHE A 233 -7.59 -11.26 -6.66
N ALA A 234 -6.35 -11.15 -6.18
CA ALA A 234 -5.33 -12.19 -6.26
C ALA A 234 -4.32 -12.05 -5.13
N PHE A 235 -3.56 -13.12 -4.89
CA PHE A 235 -2.52 -13.17 -3.87
C PHE A 235 -1.25 -13.75 -4.48
N VAL A 236 -0.10 -13.15 -4.17
CA VAL A 236 1.20 -13.58 -4.67
C VAL A 236 2.20 -13.74 -3.53
N GLU A 237 2.98 -14.81 -3.55
CA GLU A 237 4.13 -14.96 -2.68
C GLU A 237 5.29 -14.11 -3.20
N VAL A 238 5.82 -13.24 -2.34
CA VAL A 238 6.95 -12.38 -2.68
C VAL A 238 8.13 -12.75 -1.79
N LYS A 239 9.17 -13.30 -2.39
CA LYS A 239 10.43 -13.66 -1.72
C LYS A 239 11.61 -13.27 -2.58
N ASP A 240 12.50 -12.45 -2.03
CA ASP A 240 13.70 -11.92 -2.70
C ASP A 240 13.39 -11.29 -4.07
N ARG A 241 12.22 -10.64 -4.16
CA ARG A 241 11.63 -10.12 -5.40
C ARG A 241 10.90 -8.81 -5.14
N SER A 242 10.69 -8.07 -6.22
CA SER A 242 9.93 -6.83 -6.26
C SER A 242 8.61 -7.04 -6.97
N VAL A 243 7.57 -6.32 -6.54
CA VAL A 243 6.26 -6.27 -7.18
C VAL A 243 5.92 -4.82 -7.45
N ALA A 244 5.56 -4.48 -8.67
CA ALA A 244 5.08 -3.15 -9.03
C ALA A 244 3.74 -3.27 -9.74
N SER A 245 2.85 -2.30 -9.52
CA SER A 245 1.55 -2.25 -10.18
C SER A 245 1.31 -0.87 -10.78
N SER A 246 0.94 -0.84 -12.05
CA SER A 246 0.60 0.39 -12.77
C SER A 246 -0.83 0.30 -13.31
N GLY A 247 -1.57 1.40 -13.25
CA GLY A 247 -2.95 1.46 -13.74
C GLY A 247 -3.42 2.91 -13.96
N GLY A 248 -4.40 3.07 -14.85
CA GLY A 248 -4.89 4.40 -15.27
C GLY A 248 -6.09 4.95 -14.49
N ALA A 249 -6.71 4.14 -13.62
CA ALA A 249 -7.99 4.47 -13.00
C ALA A 249 -7.93 5.66 -12.03
N HIS A 250 -6.84 5.81 -11.27
CA HIS A 250 -6.79 6.76 -10.14
C HIS A 250 -6.00 8.05 -10.43
N ARG A 251 -5.29 8.13 -11.56
CA ARG A 251 -4.46 9.29 -11.94
C ARG A 251 -4.63 9.57 -13.43
N GLY A 252 -5.00 10.81 -13.77
CA GLY A 252 -5.35 11.17 -15.13
C GLY A 252 -5.99 12.53 -15.24
N TRP A 253 -6.74 12.72 -16.33
CA TRP A 253 -7.42 13.95 -16.67
C TRP A 253 -8.85 13.67 -17.11
N GLU A 254 -9.80 14.46 -16.63
CA GLU A 254 -11.15 14.51 -17.17
C GLU A 254 -11.21 15.58 -18.27
N ILE A 255 -11.59 15.19 -19.49
CA ILE A 255 -11.68 16.09 -20.64
C ILE A 255 -13.02 15.83 -21.34
N GLY A 256 -13.92 16.80 -21.26
CA GLY A 256 -15.25 16.69 -21.89
C GLY A 256 -16.08 15.51 -21.37
N GLY A 257 -16.03 15.23 -20.07
CA GLY A 257 -16.77 14.13 -19.43
C GLY A 257 -16.19 12.73 -19.67
N ARG A 258 -14.98 12.64 -20.23
CA ARG A 258 -14.25 11.38 -20.42
C ARG A 258 -12.94 11.39 -19.63
N TRP A 259 -12.67 10.28 -18.94
CA TRP A 259 -11.41 10.05 -18.23
C TRP A 259 -10.29 9.62 -19.19
N TYR A 260 -9.09 10.14 -18.97
CA TYR A 260 -7.86 9.83 -19.68
C TYR A 260 -6.74 9.52 -18.70
N SER A 261 -6.12 8.35 -18.81
CA SER A 261 -5.01 7.91 -17.96
C SER A 261 -3.80 8.87 -18.03
N HIS A 262 -3.08 9.00 -16.92
CA HIS A 262 -1.76 9.63 -16.88
C HIS A 262 -0.66 8.82 -17.61
N ILE A 263 -0.89 7.52 -17.86
CA ILE A 263 0.03 6.66 -18.60
C ILE A 263 -0.16 6.93 -20.09
N ILE A 264 0.88 7.42 -20.77
CA ILE A 264 0.84 7.85 -22.17
C ILE A 264 1.68 6.90 -23.01
N ASP A 265 1.15 6.45 -24.15
CA ASP A 265 1.94 5.78 -25.17
C ASP A 265 2.87 6.78 -25.87
N PRO A 266 4.20 6.71 -25.68
CA PRO A 266 5.14 7.68 -26.24
C PRO A 266 5.17 7.68 -27.78
N ARG A 267 4.72 6.58 -28.40
CA ARG A 267 4.72 6.38 -29.86
C ARG A 267 3.56 7.13 -30.52
N SER A 268 2.43 7.26 -29.81
CA SER A 268 1.24 7.95 -30.31
C SER A 268 0.99 9.31 -29.65
N GLY A 269 1.56 9.54 -28.46
CA GLY A 269 1.28 10.69 -27.59
C GLY A 269 -0.09 10.63 -26.92
N ARG A 270 -0.80 9.49 -27.00
CA ARG A 270 -2.15 9.31 -26.43
C ARG A 270 -2.11 8.51 -25.13
N PRO A 271 -2.97 8.83 -24.16
CA PRO A 271 -3.22 8.02 -22.97
C PRO A 271 -3.59 6.59 -23.33
N ALA A 272 -3.00 5.65 -22.60
CA ALA A 272 -3.41 4.25 -22.62
C ALA A 272 -4.82 4.10 -22.01
N GLY A 273 -5.56 3.08 -22.43
CA GLY A 273 -6.93 2.87 -21.96
C GLY A 273 -7.51 1.47 -22.17
N HIS A 274 -6.72 0.48 -22.59
CA HIS A 274 -7.17 -0.91 -22.76
C HIS A 274 -6.79 -1.83 -21.59
N VAL A 275 -6.02 -1.31 -20.62
CA VAL A 275 -5.57 -2.00 -19.42
C VAL A 275 -6.02 -1.19 -18.20
N ALA A 276 -6.72 -1.85 -17.28
CA ALA A 276 -7.10 -1.28 -15.99
C ALA A 276 -5.91 -1.28 -15.03
N SER A 277 -5.21 -2.42 -14.94
CA SER A 277 -3.94 -2.54 -14.23
C SER A 277 -3.02 -3.60 -14.83
N ALA A 278 -1.72 -3.42 -14.61
CA ALA A 278 -0.70 -4.43 -14.84
C ALA A 278 0.18 -4.54 -13.60
N THR A 279 0.28 -5.74 -13.06
CA THR A 279 1.16 -6.10 -11.95
C THR A 279 2.31 -6.95 -12.48
N VAL A 280 3.54 -6.64 -12.05
CA VAL A 280 4.75 -7.36 -12.44
C VAL A 280 5.49 -7.82 -11.20
N VAL A 281 5.91 -9.10 -11.19
CA VAL A 281 6.80 -9.69 -10.20
C VAL A 281 8.16 -9.89 -10.86
N ALA A 282 9.23 -9.28 -10.34
CA ALA A 282 10.56 -9.33 -10.94
C ALA A 282 11.69 -9.44 -9.89
N PRO A 283 12.91 -9.82 -10.30
CA PRO A 283 14.07 -9.83 -9.39
C PRO A 283 14.52 -8.43 -8.96
N SER A 284 14.17 -7.39 -9.72
CA SER A 284 14.46 -5.99 -9.39
C SER A 284 13.23 -5.10 -9.53
N GLY A 285 13.15 -4.07 -8.69
CA GLY A 285 12.08 -3.07 -8.69
C GLY A 285 12.14 -2.20 -9.93
N ILE A 286 13.33 -1.91 -10.47
CA ILE A 286 13.48 -1.20 -11.76
C ILE A 286 12.75 -1.95 -12.88
N ASP A 287 12.93 -3.27 -12.96
CA ASP A 287 12.33 -4.07 -14.01
C ASP A 287 10.82 -4.19 -13.81
N ALA A 288 10.37 -4.40 -12.57
CA ALA A 288 8.96 -4.45 -12.24
C ALA A 288 8.24 -3.15 -12.62
N ASP A 289 8.79 -2.00 -12.24
CA ASP A 289 8.17 -0.67 -12.41
C ASP A 289 8.10 -0.26 -13.90
N ALA A 290 9.22 -0.44 -14.62
CA ALA A 290 9.28 -0.15 -16.05
C ALA A 290 8.34 -1.06 -16.86
N LEU A 291 8.31 -2.36 -16.56
CA LEU A 291 7.40 -3.30 -17.23
C LEU A 291 5.94 -3.03 -16.87
N ALA A 292 5.60 -2.78 -15.61
CA ALA A 292 4.23 -2.47 -15.22
C ALA A 292 3.69 -1.27 -16.02
N THR A 293 4.52 -0.23 -16.19
CA THR A 293 4.22 0.92 -17.06
C THR A 293 4.09 0.51 -18.53
N ALA A 294 5.05 -0.25 -19.07
CA ALA A 294 5.06 -0.69 -20.47
C ALA A 294 3.84 -1.55 -20.84
N LEU A 295 3.42 -2.44 -19.94
CA LEU A 295 2.30 -3.36 -20.14
C LEU A 295 0.95 -2.65 -20.22
N ASN A 296 0.81 -1.47 -19.59
CA ASN A 296 -0.36 -0.61 -19.79
C ASN A 296 -0.42 -0.03 -21.22
N VAL A 297 0.72 0.09 -21.90
CA VAL A 297 0.85 0.70 -23.23
C VAL A 297 0.82 -0.34 -24.36
N LEU A 298 1.48 -1.47 -24.17
CA LEU A 298 1.58 -2.53 -25.19
C LEU A 298 0.22 -3.22 -25.41
N PRO A 299 -0.05 -3.70 -26.64
CA PRO A 299 -1.11 -4.69 -26.83
C PRO A 299 -0.87 -5.88 -25.88
N ILE A 300 -1.92 -6.36 -25.21
CA ILE A 300 -1.81 -7.37 -24.14
C ILE A 300 -0.99 -8.59 -24.60
N ALA A 301 -1.26 -9.13 -25.79
CA ALA A 301 -0.53 -10.28 -26.32
C ALA A 301 0.97 -9.98 -26.58
N GLU A 302 1.33 -8.75 -26.93
CA GLU A 302 2.74 -8.34 -27.05
C GLU A 302 3.39 -8.20 -25.68
N GLY A 303 2.66 -7.62 -24.71
CA GLY A 303 3.11 -7.50 -23.32
C GLY A 303 3.41 -8.85 -22.67
N ILE A 304 2.49 -9.82 -22.80
CA ILE A 304 2.71 -11.19 -22.31
C ILE A 304 3.96 -11.82 -22.96
N ARG A 305 4.12 -11.70 -24.29
CA ARG A 305 5.30 -12.23 -24.98
C ARG A 305 6.61 -11.58 -24.52
N LEU A 306 6.60 -10.27 -24.24
CA LEU A 306 7.76 -9.57 -23.70
C LEU A 306 8.15 -10.12 -22.32
N VAL A 307 7.16 -10.31 -21.45
CA VAL A 307 7.37 -10.85 -20.10
C VAL A 307 7.86 -12.30 -20.16
N ASP A 308 7.22 -13.15 -20.97
CA ASP A 308 7.64 -14.56 -21.13
C ASP A 308 9.08 -14.69 -21.70
N ALA A 309 9.55 -13.68 -22.44
CA ALA A 309 10.92 -13.61 -22.96
C ALA A 309 11.92 -12.99 -21.96
N THR A 310 11.45 -12.41 -20.86
CA THR A 310 12.27 -11.76 -19.84
C THR A 310 12.54 -12.75 -18.69
N PRO A 311 13.82 -13.13 -18.44
CA PRO A 311 14.13 -14.12 -17.41
C PRO A 311 13.64 -13.71 -16.02
N ASP A 312 13.05 -14.68 -15.32
CA ASP A 312 12.60 -14.54 -13.93
C ASP A 312 11.57 -13.44 -13.66
N VAL A 313 10.86 -12.98 -14.70
CA VAL A 313 9.78 -11.99 -14.58
C VAL A 313 8.43 -12.62 -14.93
N GLU A 314 7.40 -12.29 -14.18
CA GLU A 314 6.02 -12.69 -14.46
C GLU A 314 5.08 -11.50 -14.30
N CYS A 315 3.93 -11.53 -14.98
CA CYS A 315 2.93 -10.49 -14.90
C CYS A 315 1.50 -11.01 -14.86
N LEU A 316 0.62 -10.16 -14.32
CA LEU A 316 -0.81 -10.28 -14.41
C LEU A 316 -1.36 -8.93 -14.90
N ILE A 317 -2.14 -8.97 -15.98
CA ILE A 317 -2.78 -7.81 -16.59
C ILE A 317 -4.29 -7.96 -16.43
N VAL A 318 -4.94 -6.94 -15.88
CA VAL A 318 -6.39 -6.80 -15.89
C VAL A 318 -6.74 -5.81 -17.00
N ALA A 319 -7.39 -6.28 -18.05
CA ALA A 319 -7.90 -5.45 -19.13
C ALA A 319 -9.02 -4.51 -18.64
N ASP A 320 -9.34 -3.47 -19.41
CA ASP A 320 -10.40 -2.51 -19.06
C ASP A 320 -11.80 -3.17 -18.93
N ASP A 321 -12.04 -4.22 -19.71
CA ASP A 321 -13.22 -5.08 -19.61
C ASP A 321 -13.19 -6.07 -18.43
N GLY A 322 -12.10 -6.06 -17.64
CA GLY A 322 -11.88 -6.93 -16.50
C GLY A 322 -11.28 -8.30 -16.81
N GLN A 323 -11.02 -8.63 -18.08
CA GLN A 323 -10.36 -9.89 -18.42
C GLN A 323 -8.96 -9.95 -17.81
N VAL A 324 -8.65 -11.08 -17.18
CA VAL A 324 -7.35 -11.31 -16.54
C VAL A 324 -6.45 -12.14 -17.46
N HIS A 325 -5.31 -11.55 -17.82
CA HIS A 325 -4.26 -12.20 -18.59
C HIS A 325 -3.04 -12.43 -17.70
N ARG A 326 -2.41 -13.59 -17.82
CA ARG A 326 -1.25 -14.00 -17.01
C ARG A 326 -0.11 -14.42 -17.93
N SER A 327 1.11 -14.14 -17.54
CA SER A 327 2.30 -14.74 -18.16
C SER A 327 2.39 -16.24 -17.83
N ALA A 328 3.21 -16.97 -18.58
CA ALA A 328 3.24 -18.43 -18.55
C ALA A 328 3.60 -19.01 -17.17
N GLY A 329 4.47 -18.34 -16.39
CA GLY A 329 4.92 -18.79 -15.09
C GLY A 329 4.25 -18.13 -13.88
N TRP A 330 3.26 -17.24 -14.08
CA TRP A 330 2.57 -16.51 -13.00
C TRP A 330 2.08 -17.42 -11.87
N ARG A 331 1.56 -18.61 -12.22
CA ARG A 331 1.04 -19.60 -11.27
C ARG A 331 2.06 -20.06 -10.20
N ARG A 332 3.36 -19.82 -10.42
CA ARG A 332 4.42 -20.11 -9.42
C ARG A 332 4.33 -19.18 -8.21
N PHE A 333 3.89 -17.94 -8.45
CA PHE A 333 3.76 -16.89 -7.44
C PHE A 333 2.37 -16.83 -6.84
N GLU A 334 1.34 -17.15 -7.62
CA GLU A 334 -0.05 -17.15 -7.16
C GLU A 334 -0.24 -18.06 -5.94
N ARG A 335 -0.92 -17.57 -4.92
CA ARG A 335 -1.27 -18.30 -3.70
C ARG A 335 -2.79 -18.22 -3.51
N PRO A 336 -3.40 -19.22 -2.86
CA PRO A 336 -4.79 -19.08 -2.43
C PRO A 336 -4.90 -17.91 -1.44
N PRO A 337 -6.08 -17.29 -1.33
CA PRO A 337 -6.31 -16.30 -0.29
C PRO A 337 -6.07 -16.91 1.09
N PRO A 338 -5.61 -16.10 2.06
CA PRO A 338 -5.58 -16.52 3.46
C PRO A 338 -6.98 -16.99 3.92
N PRO A 339 -7.08 -17.96 4.85
CA PRO A 339 -8.36 -18.40 5.39
C PRO A 339 -9.20 -17.21 5.90
N GLY A 340 -10.47 -17.14 5.50
CA GLY A 340 -11.40 -16.10 5.92
C GLY A 340 -11.38 -14.80 5.08
N LEU A 341 -10.66 -14.77 3.97
CA LEU A 341 -10.60 -13.61 3.08
C LEU A 341 -11.09 -14.00 1.67
N ALA A 342 -12.14 -13.34 1.17
CA ALA A 342 -12.68 -13.60 -0.17
C ALA A 342 -11.89 -12.81 -1.24
N LEU A 343 -12.03 -13.21 -2.50
CA LEU A 343 -11.38 -12.54 -3.63
C LEU A 343 -12.40 -11.66 -4.34
N ALA A 344 -12.05 -10.42 -4.63
CA ALA A 344 -12.86 -9.59 -5.52
C ALA A 344 -12.84 -10.13 -6.96
N ASP A 345 -13.97 -10.06 -7.69
CA ASP A 345 -13.97 -10.26 -9.14
C ASP A 345 -13.37 -9.01 -9.83
N PRO A 346 -12.26 -9.13 -10.57
CA PRO A 346 -11.66 -8.00 -11.28
C PRO A 346 -12.54 -7.44 -12.43
N ARG A 347 -13.62 -8.15 -12.82
CA ARG A 347 -14.61 -7.69 -13.81
C ARG A 347 -15.69 -6.81 -13.21
N GLU A 348 -15.98 -6.98 -11.93
CA GLU A 348 -17.01 -6.22 -11.23
C GLU A 348 -16.44 -4.91 -10.70
N GLY A 349 -16.82 -3.80 -11.36
CA GLY A 349 -17.13 -2.57 -10.63
C GLY A 349 -18.62 -2.60 -10.33
N ALA A 350 -19.10 -1.92 -9.29
CA ALA A 350 -20.50 -1.98 -8.87
C ALA A 350 -21.49 -1.65 -10.00
N ALA A 351 -21.96 -2.66 -10.75
CA ALA A 351 -23.18 -2.75 -11.56
C ALA A 351 -23.15 -3.96 -12.53
N GLY A 352 -24.10 -4.90 -12.39
CA GLY A 352 -24.74 -5.55 -13.56
C GLY A 352 -25.05 -7.06 -13.51
N SER A 353 -26.30 -7.38 -13.12
CA SER A 353 -27.34 -8.21 -13.79
C SER A 353 -27.12 -9.70 -14.16
N PRO A 354 -28.20 -10.53 -14.15
CA PRO A 354 -28.09 -11.95 -13.84
C PRO A 354 -28.39 -12.90 -15.02
N ASP A 355 -27.86 -14.11 -14.93
CA ASP A 355 -28.41 -15.30 -15.61
C ASP A 355 -28.88 -16.31 -14.55
N GLU A 356 -30.15 -16.69 -14.70
CA GLU A 356 -30.91 -17.62 -13.87
C GLU A 356 -30.32 -19.04 -13.89
N ASP A 357 -30.20 -19.68 -12.72
CA ASP A 357 -30.78 -21.02 -12.53
C ASP A 357 -30.86 -21.40 -11.04
N GLY A 358 -32.08 -21.74 -10.62
CA GLY A 358 -32.43 -22.01 -9.24
C GLY A 358 -32.04 -23.40 -8.73
N GLY A 359 -31.90 -23.48 -7.40
CA GLY A 359 -31.78 -24.74 -6.67
C GLY A 359 -31.79 -24.51 -5.15
N GLU A 360 -32.98 -24.55 -4.55
CA GLU A 360 -33.18 -24.47 -3.09
C GLU A 360 -32.66 -25.72 -2.36
N SER A 361 -31.83 -25.51 -1.33
CA SER A 361 -31.75 -26.41 -0.17
C SER A 361 -31.55 -25.57 1.10
N GLY A 362 -32.51 -25.65 2.02
CA GLY A 362 -32.63 -24.79 3.19
C GLY A 362 -31.60 -25.07 4.29
N GLU A 363 -30.55 -24.27 4.31
CA GLU A 363 -29.86 -23.84 5.53
C GLU A 363 -30.40 -22.45 5.93
N ALA A 364 -30.50 -22.17 7.23
CA ALA A 364 -30.94 -20.86 7.70
C ALA A 364 -29.93 -19.80 7.23
N ARG A 365 -30.27 -19.06 6.17
CA ARG A 365 -29.44 -17.97 5.63
C ARG A 365 -29.11 -16.99 6.76
N HIS A 366 -27.83 -16.73 6.97
CA HIS A 366 -27.41 -15.61 7.79
C HIS A 366 -27.73 -14.33 7.03
N TRP A 367 -28.02 -13.23 7.74
CA TRP A 367 -28.32 -11.96 7.07
C TRP A 367 -27.14 -11.52 6.18
N ALA A 368 -25.91 -11.87 6.59
CA ALA A 368 -24.66 -11.72 5.86
C ALA A 368 -24.67 -12.33 4.45
N ASP A 369 -25.51 -13.34 4.20
CA ASP A 369 -25.59 -14.02 2.91
C ASP A 369 -26.49 -13.27 1.91
N ALA A 370 -27.24 -12.27 2.36
CA ALA A 370 -28.22 -11.54 1.56
C ALA A 370 -28.16 -10.01 1.72
N TYR A 371 -27.39 -9.52 2.70
CA TYR A 371 -27.29 -8.11 3.03
C TYR A 371 -25.86 -7.74 3.44
N GLU A 372 -25.49 -6.51 3.12
CA GLU A 372 -24.28 -5.87 3.62
C GLU A 372 -24.63 -4.56 4.34
N LEU A 373 -23.77 -4.16 5.26
CA LEU A 373 -23.88 -2.87 5.93
C LEU A 373 -22.71 -1.98 5.53
N VAL A 374 -22.99 -0.81 5.00
CA VAL A 374 -21.98 0.18 4.60
C VAL A 374 -21.99 1.35 5.57
N VAL A 375 -20.85 1.64 6.18
CA VAL A 375 -20.62 2.81 7.02
C VAL A 375 -19.89 3.86 6.20
N ARG A 376 -20.52 5.02 5.96
CA ARG A 376 -19.91 6.18 5.32
C ARG A 376 -19.62 7.26 6.35
N PHE A 377 -18.48 7.92 6.28
CA PHE A 377 -18.16 9.04 7.15
C PHE A 377 -17.19 10.03 6.50
N GLU A 378 -17.30 11.30 6.87
CA GLU A 378 -16.42 12.37 6.38
C GLU A 378 -15.52 12.88 7.50
N ILE A 379 -14.20 12.82 7.33
CA ILE A 379 -13.25 13.44 8.26
C ILE A 379 -13.08 14.91 7.91
N ASN A 380 -13.28 15.76 8.91
CA ASN A 380 -13.22 17.20 8.75
C ASN A 380 -11.77 17.72 8.63
N ARG A 381 -11.65 18.88 7.98
CA ARG A 381 -10.43 19.70 8.00
C ARG A 381 -10.60 20.78 9.07
N PRO A 382 -9.80 20.78 10.16
CA PRO A 382 -9.91 21.79 11.21
C PRO A 382 -9.49 23.16 10.66
N GLU A 383 -10.22 24.20 11.05
CA GLU A 383 -10.05 25.60 10.58
C GLU A 383 -8.85 26.34 11.24
N VAL A 384 -7.85 25.64 11.78
CA VAL A 384 -6.82 26.27 12.63
C VAL A 384 -5.58 26.71 11.84
N GLU A 385 -5.12 27.96 12.06
CA GLU A 385 -3.88 28.61 11.58
C GLU A 385 -2.56 27.96 12.07
N GLN A 386 -2.52 26.68 12.42
CA GLN A 386 -1.26 26.02 12.75
C GLN A 386 -0.50 25.59 11.49
N ARG A 387 0.82 25.84 11.49
CA ARG A 387 1.75 25.51 10.38
C ARG A 387 1.81 24.03 9.98
N ARG A 388 1.22 23.09 10.75
CA ARG A 388 1.18 21.65 10.44
C ARG A 388 -0.13 21.01 10.92
N TYR A 389 -0.94 20.52 9.98
CA TYR A 389 -2.10 19.68 10.23
C TYR A 389 -1.65 18.25 10.59
N ARG A 390 -2.13 17.67 11.69
CA ARG A 390 -1.88 16.26 12.06
C ARG A 390 -3.13 15.43 11.87
N ARG A 391 -3.13 14.42 10.98
CA ARG A 391 -4.29 13.58 10.67
C ARG A 391 -4.85 12.87 11.92
N PRO A 392 -6.18 12.72 12.06
CA PRO A 392 -6.77 12.05 13.21
C PRO A 392 -6.55 10.55 13.13
N TYR A 393 -6.42 9.92 14.30
CA TYR A 393 -6.63 8.50 14.50
C TYR A 393 -8.11 8.21 14.42
N VAL A 394 -8.48 7.11 13.77
CA VAL A 394 -9.89 6.74 13.60
C VAL A 394 -10.03 5.24 13.85
N VAL A 395 -11.05 4.82 14.57
CA VAL A 395 -11.40 3.40 14.67
C VAL A 395 -12.90 3.26 14.40
N VAL A 396 -13.24 2.28 13.57
CA VAL A 396 -14.62 1.88 13.29
C VAL A 396 -14.81 0.46 13.76
N TYR A 397 -15.72 0.23 14.70
CA TYR A 397 -15.95 -1.06 15.33
C TYR A 397 -17.41 -1.24 15.71
N ILE A 398 -17.81 -2.49 15.93
CA ILE A 398 -19.18 -2.89 16.19
C ILE A 398 -19.25 -3.57 17.55
N GLU A 399 -20.22 -3.16 18.35
CA GLU A 399 -20.59 -3.83 19.59
C GLU A 399 -21.94 -4.53 19.46
N ASP A 400 -22.07 -5.67 20.15
CA ASP A 400 -23.35 -6.33 20.37
C ASP A 400 -24.21 -5.58 21.43
N GLU A 401 -25.44 -6.06 21.68
CA GLU A 401 -26.34 -5.47 22.69
C GLU A 401 -25.77 -5.55 24.13
N SER A 402 -24.78 -6.42 24.37
CA SER A 402 -24.08 -6.54 25.65
C SER A 402 -22.90 -5.57 25.80
N GLY A 403 -22.54 -4.85 24.73
CA GLY A 403 -21.41 -3.92 24.69
C GLY A 403 -20.05 -4.60 24.47
N HIS A 404 -20.02 -5.84 23.99
CA HIS A 404 -18.78 -6.51 23.60
C HIS A 404 -18.46 -6.18 22.14
N VAL A 405 -17.19 -5.88 21.86
CA VAL A 405 -16.72 -5.63 20.50
C VAL A 405 -16.68 -6.94 19.72
N VAL A 406 -17.56 -7.07 18.74
CA VAL A 406 -17.68 -8.27 17.90
C VAL A 406 -16.91 -8.15 16.59
N ARG A 407 -16.70 -6.93 16.09
CA ARG A 407 -16.01 -6.70 14.81
C ARG A 407 -15.28 -5.36 14.79
N HIS A 408 -14.05 -5.38 14.32
CA HIS A 408 -13.31 -4.17 13.95
C HIS A 408 -13.34 -4.02 12.43
N LEU A 409 -13.95 -2.94 11.94
CA LEU A 409 -13.99 -2.63 10.52
C LEU A 409 -12.75 -1.87 10.08
N LEU A 410 -12.34 -0.86 10.87
CA LEU A 410 -11.27 0.05 10.50
C LEU A 410 -10.43 0.46 11.70
N MET A 411 -9.12 0.60 11.51
CA MET A 411 -8.27 1.30 12.45
C MET A 411 -7.22 2.12 11.70
N TRP A 412 -7.22 3.43 11.92
CA TRP A 412 -6.23 4.40 11.47
C TRP A 412 -5.45 4.89 12.67
N VAL A 413 -4.18 4.54 12.72
CA VAL A 413 -3.27 4.88 13.81
C VAL A 413 -1.95 5.38 13.22
N SER A 414 -1.26 6.30 13.92
CA SER A 414 0.11 6.65 13.54
C SER A 414 1.00 5.51 14.00
N MET A 415 1.73 4.96 13.05
CA MET A 415 2.70 3.90 13.32
C MET A 415 4.13 4.44 13.25
N SER A 416 4.31 5.75 13.13
CA SER A 416 5.62 6.40 13.16
C SER A 416 6.16 6.51 14.60
N GLY A 417 7.47 6.35 14.79
CA GLY A 417 8.13 6.52 16.10
C GLY A 417 7.96 5.30 17.03
N SER A 418 7.25 5.43 18.15
CA SER A 418 7.05 4.30 19.09
C SER A 418 5.98 3.28 18.63
N GLY A 419 5.51 3.37 17.39
CA GLY A 419 4.36 2.60 16.89
C GLY A 419 3.01 3.12 17.44
N PRO A 420 1.93 2.31 17.37
CA PRO A 420 0.59 2.73 17.77
C PRO A 420 0.48 3.03 19.27
N ASP A 421 1.42 2.54 20.07
CA ASP A 421 1.45 2.63 21.53
C ASP A 421 1.31 4.06 22.08
N ASN A 422 1.77 5.08 21.36
CA ASN A 422 1.72 6.47 21.85
C ASN A 422 0.31 7.04 21.87
N TRP A 423 -0.59 6.56 21.00
CA TRP A 423 -1.86 7.24 20.75
C TRP A 423 -3.09 6.32 20.74
N LEU A 424 -2.92 5.00 20.78
CA LEU A 424 -4.03 4.09 21.11
C LEU A 424 -4.78 4.50 22.39
N PRO A 425 -4.12 5.01 23.46
CA PRO A 425 -4.83 5.49 24.65
C PRO A 425 -5.79 6.66 24.40
N ASP A 426 -5.59 7.42 23.32
CA ASP A 426 -6.41 8.61 23.00
C ASP A 426 -7.71 8.23 22.26
N LEU A 427 -7.79 7.03 21.68
CA LEU A 427 -9.05 6.39 21.28
C LEU A 427 -9.76 5.86 22.54
N LEU A 428 -10.12 6.78 23.45
CA LEU A 428 -10.45 6.50 24.84
C LEU A 428 -11.53 5.42 25.04
N ARG A 429 -12.55 5.38 24.18
CA ARG A 429 -13.66 4.44 24.33
C ARG A 429 -13.24 3.07 23.84
N TRP A 430 -12.74 2.96 22.62
CA TRP A 430 -12.18 1.72 22.10
C TRP A 430 -11.09 1.17 23.03
N TYR A 431 -10.19 2.03 23.51
CA TYR A 431 -9.15 1.69 24.48
C TYR A 431 -9.69 1.31 25.87
N ARG A 432 -10.97 1.51 26.19
CA ARG A 432 -11.57 1.02 27.44
C ARG A 432 -12.54 -0.14 27.22
N SER A 433 -12.88 -0.43 25.97
CA SER A 433 -13.69 -1.58 25.60
C SER A 433 -12.96 -2.91 25.84
N ASP A 434 -13.69 -4.00 25.70
CA ASP A 434 -13.18 -5.36 25.77
C ASP A 434 -12.33 -5.76 24.55
N ALA A 435 -12.16 -4.87 23.55
CA ALA A 435 -11.36 -5.02 22.32
C ALA A 435 -9.87 -5.39 22.52
N GLY A 436 -9.42 -5.48 23.78
CA GLY A 436 -8.17 -6.12 24.18
C GLY A 436 -8.04 -6.05 25.70
N ARG A 437 -8.07 -7.20 26.37
CA ARG A 437 -7.99 -7.32 27.83
C ARG A 437 -6.60 -6.99 28.35
N THR A 438 -5.59 -7.06 27.48
CA THR A 438 -4.20 -6.71 27.81
C THR A 438 -3.62 -5.67 26.85
N ARG A 439 -2.61 -4.93 27.32
CA ARG A 439 -1.84 -3.99 26.47
C ARG A 439 -1.23 -4.69 25.24
N ILE A 440 -0.83 -5.95 25.40
CA ILE A 440 -0.22 -6.77 24.33
C ILE A 440 -1.27 -7.11 23.27
N GLU A 441 -2.48 -7.51 23.66
CA GLU A 441 -3.57 -7.80 22.71
C GLU A 441 -3.98 -6.59 21.88
N ARG A 442 -4.08 -5.41 22.51
CA ARG A 442 -4.40 -4.16 21.79
C ARG A 442 -3.32 -3.76 20.82
N ARG A 443 -2.06 -3.94 21.22
CA ARG A 443 -0.91 -3.70 20.35
C ARG A 443 -0.92 -4.65 19.17
N ASN A 444 -1.14 -5.94 19.40
CA ASN A 444 -1.24 -6.95 18.34
C ASN A 444 -2.43 -6.65 17.39
N LYS A 445 -3.56 -6.20 17.93
CA LYS A 445 -4.72 -5.78 17.12
C LYS A 445 -4.37 -4.56 16.26
N ALA A 446 -3.75 -3.53 16.83
CA ALA A 446 -3.31 -2.36 16.08
C ALA A 446 -2.28 -2.69 15.00
N TYR A 447 -1.44 -3.70 15.19
CA TYR A 447 -0.54 -4.18 14.14
C TYR A 447 -1.24 -5.08 13.10
N ALA A 448 -2.28 -5.83 13.49
CA ALA A 448 -2.98 -6.74 12.59
C ALA A 448 -3.97 -6.05 11.65
N ILE A 449 -4.67 -5.01 12.12
CA ILE A 449 -5.72 -4.31 11.34
C ILE A 449 -5.45 -2.80 11.19
N GLY A 450 -4.41 -2.28 11.84
CA GLY A 450 -4.05 -0.87 11.74
C GLY A 450 -3.55 -0.50 10.37
N ARG A 451 -4.08 0.61 9.87
CA ARG A 451 -3.67 1.28 8.64
C ARG A 451 -3.20 2.68 9.00
N SER A 452 -2.46 3.31 8.11
CA SER A 452 -2.01 4.68 8.31
C SER A 452 -3.17 5.68 8.34
N THR A 453 -2.98 6.79 9.04
CA THR A 453 -3.98 7.86 9.12
C THR A 453 -4.25 8.52 7.77
N ARG A 454 -5.53 8.83 7.51
CA ARG A 454 -5.98 9.42 6.23
C ARG A 454 -6.18 10.94 6.32
N PRO A 455 -6.05 11.67 5.19
CA PRO A 455 -6.35 13.11 5.15
C PRO A 455 -7.84 13.41 5.45
N PRO A 456 -8.27 14.69 5.50
CA PRO A 456 -9.68 15.02 5.45
C PRO A 456 -10.32 14.50 4.14
N GLY A 457 -11.54 14.02 4.20
CA GLY A 457 -12.24 13.44 3.05
C GLY A 457 -13.39 12.53 3.44
N THR A 458 -14.08 11.99 2.44
CA THR A 458 -15.17 11.03 2.61
C THR A 458 -14.65 9.61 2.45
N TYR A 459 -15.10 8.74 3.35
CA TYR A 459 -14.69 7.34 3.44
C TYR A 459 -15.91 6.43 3.56
N ALA A 460 -15.78 5.20 3.10
CA ALA A 460 -16.80 4.17 3.20
C ALA A 460 -16.16 2.85 3.59
N ILE A 461 -16.83 2.06 4.42
CA ILE A 461 -16.42 0.72 4.79
C ILE A 461 -17.61 -0.23 4.91
N GLY A 462 -17.49 -1.41 4.32
CA GLY A 462 -18.50 -2.46 4.38
C GLY A 462 -18.31 -3.39 5.59
N TRP A 463 -19.41 -3.98 6.04
CA TRP A 463 -19.47 -5.09 6.98
C TRP A 463 -20.29 -6.22 6.35
N ASP A 464 -19.65 -7.36 6.29
CA ASP A 464 -20.11 -8.64 5.73
C ASP A 464 -20.90 -9.48 6.75
N GLY A 465 -21.27 -8.89 7.89
CA GLY A 465 -22.02 -9.56 8.94
C GLY A 465 -21.28 -10.65 9.71
N LYS A 466 -19.94 -10.68 9.62
CA LYS A 466 -19.09 -11.61 10.38
C LYS A 466 -18.37 -10.91 11.53
N ASP A 467 -17.95 -11.68 12.52
CA ASP A 467 -17.11 -11.23 13.62
C ASP A 467 -15.62 -11.16 13.24
N ASP A 468 -14.75 -10.77 14.18
CA ASP A 468 -13.30 -10.72 13.99
C ASP A 468 -12.65 -12.10 13.70
N GLN A 469 -13.33 -13.21 13.98
CA GLN A 469 -12.89 -14.57 13.72
C GLN A 469 -13.37 -15.07 12.35
N GLY A 470 -14.22 -14.31 11.67
CA GLY A 470 -14.83 -14.68 10.39
C GLY A 470 -16.10 -15.52 10.53
N GLU A 471 -16.65 -15.63 11.74
CA GLU A 471 -17.88 -16.37 12.00
C GLU A 471 -19.11 -15.47 11.77
N PRO A 472 -20.19 -15.96 11.13
CA PRO A 472 -21.40 -15.19 10.90
C PRO A 472 -22.08 -14.77 12.21
N LEU A 473 -22.48 -13.50 12.29
CA LEU A 473 -23.22 -12.97 13.43
C LEU A 473 -24.74 -13.06 13.20
N PRO A 474 -25.54 -13.31 14.25
CA PRO A 474 -26.99 -13.39 14.12
C PRO A 474 -27.61 -12.03 13.76
N ALA A 475 -28.81 -12.04 13.17
CA ALA A 475 -29.62 -10.82 13.10
C ALA A 475 -29.94 -10.33 14.52
N GLY A 476 -30.03 -9.01 14.71
CA GLY A 476 -30.19 -8.44 16.04
C GLY A 476 -29.74 -6.98 16.13
N LYS A 477 -29.63 -6.49 17.36
CA LYS A 477 -29.20 -5.12 17.63
C LYS A 477 -27.69 -5.05 17.75
N TYR A 478 -27.12 -4.07 17.07
CA TYR A 478 -25.70 -3.74 17.15
C TYR A 478 -25.53 -2.24 17.32
N THR A 479 -24.35 -1.82 17.75
CA THR A 479 -23.97 -0.40 17.74
C THR A 479 -22.66 -0.24 16.99
N ILE A 480 -22.67 0.56 15.94
CA ILE A 480 -21.47 0.95 15.22
C ILE A 480 -20.89 2.19 15.87
N PHE A 481 -19.59 2.16 16.14
CA PHE A 481 -18.83 3.29 16.67
C PHE A 481 -17.88 3.79 15.61
N ILE A 482 -17.89 5.10 15.38
CA ILE A 482 -16.87 5.82 14.60
C ILE A 482 -16.20 6.77 15.59
N GLU A 483 -14.99 6.42 16.01
CA GLU A 483 -14.25 7.14 17.04
C GLU A 483 -13.00 7.76 16.41
N ALA A 484 -12.84 9.08 16.60
CA ALA A 484 -11.72 9.85 16.09
C ALA A 484 -10.99 10.57 17.22
N ALA A 485 -9.66 10.52 17.21
CA ALA A 485 -8.82 11.23 18.18
C ALA A 485 -7.66 11.90 17.46
N ARG A 486 -7.26 13.10 17.90
CA ARG A 486 -6.14 13.83 17.30
C ARG A 486 -5.09 14.15 18.35
N GLU A 487 -3.83 13.96 18.02
CA GLU A 487 -2.70 14.35 18.87
C GLU A 487 -2.79 15.84 19.21
N HIS A 488 -2.89 16.14 20.52
CA HIS A 488 -3.12 17.49 21.04
C HIS A 488 -4.40 18.17 20.49
N GLY A 489 -5.35 17.40 19.96
CA GLY A 489 -6.61 17.86 19.40
C GLY A 489 -7.81 17.31 20.17
N THR A 490 -8.94 17.09 19.48
CA THR A 490 -10.17 16.62 20.12
C THR A 490 -10.31 15.10 20.03
N HIS A 491 -11.09 14.55 20.95
CA HIS A 491 -11.59 13.18 20.92
C HIS A 491 -13.10 13.24 20.64
N GLN A 492 -13.55 12.50 19.64
CA GLN A 492 -14.93 12.53 19.16
C GLN A 492 -15.42 11.12 18.87
N VAL A 493 -16.70 10.86 19.11
CA VAL A 493 -17.33 9.56 18.87
C VAL A 493 -18.70 9.78 18.28
N ILE A 494 -18.99 9.10 17.18
CA ILE A 494 -20.36 8.89 16.68
C ILE A 494 -20.80 7.49 17.08
N ARG A 495 -22.01 7.40 17.63
CA ARG A 495 -22.66 6.14 18.02
C ARG A 495 -23.86 5.93 17.12
N ALA A 496 -23.83 4.87 16.33
CA ALA A 496 -24.87 4.51 15.38
C ALA A 496 -25.53 3.19 15.80
N PRO A 497 -26.58 3.22 16.64
CA PRO A 497 -27.33 2.03 16.96
C PRO A 497 -28.08 1.55 15.71
N VAL A 498 -28.02 0.26 15.42
CA VAL A 498 -28.67 -0.35 14.26
C VAL A 498 -29.38 -1.63 14.65
N THR A 499 -30.46 -1.95 13.94
CA THR A 499 -31.16 -3.24 14.08
C THR A 499 -31.09 -3.97 12.76
N ILE A 500 -30.32 -5.06 12.76
CA ILE A 500 -30.17 -5.94 11.60
C ILE A 500 -31.34 -6.92 11.61
N GLY A 501 -32.14 -6.88 10.55
CA GLY A 501 -33.28 -7.75 10.32
C GLY A 501 -33.49 -7.98 8.83
N ASP A 502 -34.72 -8.24 8.43
CA ASP A 502 -35.05 -8.64 7.06
C ASP A 502 -35.31 -7.45 6.12
N GLU A 503 -35.33 -6.22 6.63
CA GLU A 503 -35.59 -5.01 5.85
C GLU A 503 -34.34 -4.11 5.76
N PRO A 504 -34.01 -3.59 4.56
CA PRO A 504 -32.92 -2.63 4.40
C PRO A 504 -33.28 -1.28 5.02
N PHE A 505 -32.27 -0.52 5.44
CA PHE A 505 -32.43 0.82 5.99
C PHE A 505 -31.24 1.71 5.65
N SER A 506 -31.44 3.03 5.74
CA SER A 506 -30.38 4.02 5.67
C SER A 506 -30.61 5.06 6.74
N GLU A 507 -29.60 5.32 7.56
CA GLU A 507 -29.65 6.29 8.65
C GLU A 507 -28.45 7.24 8.57
N GLU A 508 -28.70 8.53 8.79
CA GLU A 508 -27.67 9.55 8.90
C GLU A 508 -27.48 9.96 10.36
N PHE A 509 -26.24 10.25 10.72
CA PHE A 509 -25.84 10.63 12.07
C PHE A 509 -25.20 12.01 12.05
N GLU A 510 -25.56 12.81 13.06
CA GLU A 510 -25.00 14.15 13.23
C GLU A 510 -23.48 14.08 13.39
N GLY A 511 -22.78 14.92 12.63
CA GLY A 511 -21.34 15.05 12.70
C GLY A 511 -20.87 15.79 13.96
N ASN A 512 -19.56 15.89 14.07
CA ASN A 512 -18.84 16.62 15.11
C ASN A 512 -17.58 17.27 14.53
N VAL A 513 -16.72 17.79 15.40
CA VAL A 513 -15.54 18.56 15.01
C VAL A 513 -14.55 17.75 14.16
N GLU A 514 -14.39 16.45 14.44
CA GLU A 514 -13.45 15.57 13.72
C GLU A 514 -14.14 14.82 12.57
N ILE A 515 -15.41 14.45 12.74
CA ILE A 515 -16.20 13.65 11.79
C ILE A 515 -17.39 14.49 11.33
N LYS A 516 -17.28 15.13 10.16
CA LYS A 516 -18.27 16.09 9.64
C LYS A 516 -19.65 15.47 9.38
N SER A 517 -19.70 14.21 8.96
CA SER A 517 -20.94 13.48 8.75
C SER A 517 -20.68 11.98 8.87
N ALA A 518 -21.72 11.22 9.20
CA ALA A 518 -21.70 9.77 9.11
C ALA A 518 -23.07 9.25 8.65
N ALA A 519 -23.08 8.13 7.94
CA ALA A 519 -24.28 7.44 7.52
C ALA A 519 -24.04 5.93 7.58
N VAL A 520 -25.08 5.18 7.89
CA VAL A 520 -25.09 3.72 7.82
C VAL A 520 -26.19 3.29 6.89
N GLU A 521 -25.82 2.46 5.91
CA GLU A 521 -26.73 1.89 4.93
C GLU A 521 -26.69 0.37 5.05
N TYR A 522 -27.77 -0.24 5.53
CA TYR A 522 -27.98 -1.67 5.47
C TYR A 522 -28.80 -1.98 4.24
N ARG A 523 -28.17 -2.66 3.27
CA ARG A 523 -28.76 -2.90 1.96
C ARG A 523 -28.65 -4.37 1.62
N ARG A 524 -29.55 -4.84 0.77
CA ARG A 524 -29.35 -6.16 0.17
C ARG A 524 -28.03 -6.13 -0.58
N THR A 525 -27.16 -7.09 -0.32
CA THR A 525 -26.19 -7.51 -1.34
C THR A 525 -27.08 -7.95 -2.48
N SER A 526 -27.06 -7.23 -3.59
CA SER A 526 -27.96 -7.46 -4.72
C SER A 526 -28.19 -8.96 -4.93
N ASP A 527 -29.42 -9.42 -4.63
CA ASP A 527 -29.94 -10.66 -5.19
C ASP A 527 -30.10 -10.34 -6.69
N ASP A 528 -29.17 -10.89 -7.49
CA ASP A 528 -29.14 -10.97 -8.95
C ASP A 528 -28.77 -9.71 -9.77
#